data_AF-A0A660QX17-F1
#
_entry.id   AF-A0A660QX17-F1
#
_cell.length_a   1.000
_cell.length_b   1.000
_cell.length_c   1.000
_cell.angle_alpha   90.00
_cell.angle_beta   90.00
_cell.angle_gamma   90.00
#
_symmetry.space_group_name_H-M   'P 1'
#
loop_
_entity.id
_entity.type
_entity.pdbx_description
1 polymer ?
#
loop_
_entity_poly.entity_id
_entity_poly.type
_entity_poly.pdbx_seq_one_letter_code
_entity_poly.pdbx_strand_id
1 'polypeptide(L)'
;MKILFFMGMMLAGAVVAQIQDEGWRYVVAPEAVEKQQGGKVLIRYDLNAVPLETSLNSVIWYKVKAAGEGLNPYLAMWAIENDWQDGAQKIERVGEVVLHPNVDAPIPFPVSGYVRNHLRERKISFLIEPQGAPGFSQALEFSGQPSLAIVKAQKPRYDLRELLRPVWKGSRIANETLLPTSYDGKPAEANLAFVPSRIVSVENYALDKTYEEGKDFTFDGRTLRLTPGRSIPLFKYEELYHDNPDAKPGVMRTVDGGYMTFSESALFNDKQLAVTYDHSKPWKGPIPQPAKRLLSKSFRIMEKGEPLKLVVFGDSISTGASSSGATIRPPYMSRWGDLVADELHRHYGSEIDYLNPSLGGMTSEWGRKTVDGLVSFEKPDLVILGFGMNDVWGPCSTEQFISNTKAMMELIRRKNPDAEFILL
;
A
#
# COMPACT_ATOMS: atom_id res chain seq x y z
N MET A 1 6.91 -9.57 27.05
CA MET A 1 6.60 -10.98 26.76
C MET A 1 7.43 -11.38 25.54
N LYS A 2 8.50 -12.14 25.75
CA LYS A 2 9.49 -12.49 24.71
C LYS A 2 8.85 -13.51 23.76
N ILE A 3 8.75 -13.17 22.48
CA ILE A 3 8.38 -14.13 21.43
C ILE A 3 9.62 -14.97 21.12
N LEU A 4 9.53 -16.26 21.41
CA LEU A 4 10.57 -17.26 21.20
C LEU A 4 10.70 -17.54 19.70
N PHE A 5 11.86 -17.22 19.12
CA PHE A 5 12.25 -17.74 17.80
C PHE A 5 12.80 -19.16 18.00
N PHE A 6 12.16 -20.14 17.38
CA PHE A 6 12.68 -21.51 17.30
C PHE A 6 13.84 -21.55 16.29
N MET A 7 15.05 -21.83 16.78
CA MET A 7 16.23 -22.07 15.95
C MET A 7 16.50 -23.58 15.95
N GLY A 8 16.15 -24.25 14.85
CA GLY A 8 16.42 -25.68 14.65
C GLY A 8 17.81 -25.90 14.04
N MET A 9 18.61 -26.78 14.66
CA MET A 9 19.89 -27.28 14.14
C MET A 9 19.71 -27.97 12.78
N MET A 10 20.51 -27.57 11.79
CA MET A 10 20.67 -28.30 10.53
C MET A 10 21.61 -29.48 10.70
N LEU A 11 21.12 -30.68 10.42
CA LEU A 11 21.92 -31.83 9.99
C LEU A 11 21.80 -31.94 8.46
N ALA A 12 22.94 -32.23 7.82
CA ALA A 12 23.11 -32.26 6.38
C ALA A 12 22.25 -33.35 5.70
N GLY A 13 21.72 -33.03 4.51
CA GLY A 13 21.14 -34.00 3.57
C GLY A 13 19.63 -34.17 3.65
N ALA A 14 18.87 -33.12 3.37
CA ALA A 14 17.48 -33.23 2.93
C ALA A 14 17.23 -32.17 1.85
N VAL A 15 16.62 -32.56 0.73
CA VAL A 15 16.06 -31.62 -0.24
C VAL A 15 15.04 -30.79 0.52
N VAL A 16 15.42 -29.59 0.95
CA VAL A 16 14.49 -28.62 1.52
C VAL A 16 13.48 -28.38 0.41
N ALA A 17 12.21 -28.71 0.64
CA ALA A 17 11.16 -28.39 -0.31
C ALA A 17 11.28 -26.89 -0.62
N GLN A 18 11.55 -26.55 -1.89
CA GLN A 18 11.69 -25.16 -2.32
C GLN A 18 10.41 -24.35 -2.06
N ILE A 19 9.28 -25.02 -1.80
CA ILE A 19 7.99 -24.43 -1.52
C ILE A 19 7.47 -24.97 -0.19
N GLN A 20 7.19 -24.06 0.73
CA GLN A 20 6.50 -24.32 1.98
C GLN A 20 5.04 -23.88 1.88
N ASP A 21 4.11 -24.78 2.21
CA ASP A 21 2.70 -24.48 2.34
C ASP A 21 2.39 -24.04 3.78
N GLU A 22 1.98 -22.78 3.97
CA GLU A 22 1.60 -22.22 5.28
C GLU A 22 0.07 -22.10 5.45
N GLY A 23 -0.69 -22.89 4.70
CA GLY A 23 -2.16 -22.89 4.70
C GLY A 23 -2.74 -21.80 3.80
N TRP A 24 -2.50 -20.53 4.12
CA TRP A 24 -3.08 -19.36 3.42
C TRP A 24 -2.15 -18.74 2.37
N ARG A 25 -0.88 -19.15 2.34
CA ARG A 25 0.12 -18.74 1.34
C ARG A 25 1.12 -19.87 1.06
N TYR A 26 1.82 -19.76 -0.05
CA TYR A 26 3.06 -20.48 -0.33
C TYR A 26 4.25 -19.57 -0.04
N VAL A 27 5.32 -20.13 0.52
CA VAL A 27 6.61 -19.47 0.67
C VAL A 27 7.62 -20.23 -0.19
N VAL A 28 8.12 -19.56 -1.22
CA VAL A 28 9.05 -20.11 -2.19
C VAL A 28 10.46 -19.62 -1.87
N ALA A 29 11.37 -20.55 -1.63
CA ALA A 29 12.81 -20.27 -1.55
C ALA A 29 13.38 -20.10 -2.97
N PRO A 30 14.37 -19.22 -3.17
CA PRO A 30 14.98 -19.03 -4.48
C PRO A 30 15.71 -20.29 -4.94
N GLU A 31 15.66 -20.55 -6.24
CA GLU A 31 16.52 -21.53 -6.91
C GLU A 31 17.97 -21.01 -6.97
N ALA A 32 18.14 -19.71 -7.20
CA ALA A 32 19.44 -19.05 -7.28
C ALA A 32 19.38 -17.60 -6.79
N VAL A 33 20.48 -17.14 -6.18
CA VAL A 33 20.72 -15.74 -5.79
C VAL A 33 22.16 -15.39 -6.14
N GLU A 34 22.36 -14.34 -6.94
CA GLU A 34 23.68 -13.85 -7.32
C GLU A 34 23.82 -12.37 -6.95
N LYS A 35 24.93 -12.01 -6.31
CA LYS A 35 25.26 -10.62 -6.00
C LYS A 35 26.28 -10.14 -7.02
N GLN A 36 25.98 -9.02 -7.67
CA GLN A 36 26.84 -8.39 -8.65
C GLN A 36 27.44 -7.09 -8.11
N GLN A 37 28.39 -6.54 -8.87
CA GLN A 37 29.00 -5.24 -8.55
C GLN A 37 27.94 -4.14 -8.48
N GLY A 38 28.20 -3.11 -7.66
CA GLY A 38 27.29 -1.97 -7.50
C GLY A 38 26.04 -2.25 -6.67
N GLY A 39 26.04 -3.32 -5.86
CA GLY A 39 24.91 -3.64 -4.96
C GLY A 39 23.70 -4.26 -5.66
N LYS A 40 23.89 -4.76 -6.89
CA LYS A 40 22.85 -5.46 -7.65
C LYS A 40 22.68 -6.89 -7.14
N VAL A 41 21.46 -7.38 -7.09
CA VAL A 41 21.15 -8.76 -6.72
C VAL A 41 20.15 -9.34 -7.70
N LEU A 42 20.50 -10.50 -8.26
CA LEU A 42 19.62 -11.24 -9.13
C LEU A 42 19.10 -12.47 -8.38
N ILE A 43 17.81 -12.75 -8.56
CA ILE A 43 17.07 -13.77 -7.83
C ILE A 43 16.25 -14.58 -8.82
N ARG A 44 16.33 -15.90 -8.77
CA ARG A 44 15.51 -16.81 -9.59
C ARG A 44 14.65 -17.68 -8.69
N TYR A 45 13.38 -17.81 -9.03
CA TYR A 45 12.43 -18.72 -8.37
C TYR A 45 11.94 -19.79 -9.34
N ASP A 46 11.78 -21.01 -8.83
CA ASP A 46 11.04 -22.09 -9.49
C ASP A 46 9.63 -22.17 -8.86
N LEU A 47 8.61 -21.98 -9.70
CA LEU A 47 7.19 -22.00 -9.36
C LEU A 47 6.50 -23.31 -9.74
N ASN A 48 7.19 -24.34 -10.23
CA ASN A 48 6.59 -25.58 -10.75
C ASN A 48 5.63 -26.26 -9.75
N ALA A 49 5.89 -26.15 -8.45
CA ALA A 49 5.04 -26.73 -7.41
C ALA A 49 4.04 -25.74 -6.79
N VAL A 50 3.98 -24.50 -7.29
CA VAL A 50 2.94 -23.52 -6.92
C VAL A 50 1.72 -23.77 -7.82
N PRO A 51 0.53 -24.04 -7.26
CA PRO A 51 -0.67 -24.20 -8.06
C PRO A 51 -0.97 -22.96 -8.90
N LEU A 52 -1.35 -23.18 -10.17
CA LEU A 52 -1.50 -22.14 -11.19
C LEU A 52 -2.62 -21.11 -10.93
N GLU A 53 -3.41 -21.29 -9.87
CA GLU A 53 -4.58 -20.46 -9.56
C GLU A 53 -4.33 -19.50 -8.39
N THR A 54 -3.13 -19.46 -7.80
CA THR A 54 -2.85 -18.68 -6.59
C THR A 54 -2.01 -17.44 -6.89
N SER A 55 -2.61 -16.25 -6.90
CA SER A 55 -1.95 -15.00 -6.48
C SER A 55 -2.87 -13.78 -6.68
N LEU A 56 -3.41 -13.24 -5.59
CA LEU A 56 -3.81 -11.83 -5.57
C LEU A 56 -2.68 -10.91 -5.10
N ASN A 57 -1.75 -11.49 -4.35
CA ASN A 57 -0.71 -10.76 -3.66
C ASN A 57 0.54 -11.62 -3.59
N SER A 58 1.67 -11.06 -3.99
CA SER A 58 2.98 -11.69 -3.89
C SER A 58 4.04 -10.68 -3.50
N VAL A 59 4.89 -11.06 -2.55
CA VAL A 59 5.93 -10.19 -2.00
C VAL A 59 7.21 -10.99 -1.82
N ILE A 60 8.32 -10.43 -2.31
CA ILE A 60 9.65 -10.90 -1.99
C ILE A 60 10.12 -10.20 -0.72
N TRP A 61 10.56 -10.96 0.28
CA TRP A 61 11.20 -10.43 1.47
C TRP A 61 12.69 -10.68 1.38
N TYR A 62 13.51 -9.64 1.55
CA TYR A 62 14.95 -9.80 1.59
C TYR A 62 15.58 -8.90 2.66
N LYS A 63 16.53 -9.45 3.44
CA LYS A 63 17.21 -8.68 4.48
C LYS A 63 18.25 -7.76 3.84
N VAL A 64 18.06 -6.47 4.10
CA VAL A 64 18.95 -5.40 3.67
C VAL A 64 19.50 -4.69 4.89
N LYS A 65 20.80 -4.42 4.84
CA LYS A 65 21.47 -3.48 5.72
C LYS A 65 21.93 -2.29 4.91
N ALA A 66 21.55 -1.13 5.36
CA ALA A 66 21.72 0.15 4.71
C ALA A 66 22.20 1.14 5.77
N ALA A 67 23.49 1.50 5.73
CA ALA A 67 24.14 2.30 6.76
C ALA A 67 24.80 3.55 6.17
N GLY A 68 25.08 4.54 7.03
CA GLY A 68 25.75 5.78 6.64
C GLY A 68 24.79 6.95 6.41
N GLU A 69 25.35 8.05 5.91
CA GLU A 69 24.63 9.31 5.68
C GLU A 69 24.19 9.43 4.23
N GLY A 70 23.00 9.97 4.00
CA GLY A 70 22.53 10.41 2.68
C GLY A 70 21.00 10.43 2.55
N LEU A 71 20.56 10.70 1.33
CA LEU A 71 19.17 10.99 0.97
C LEU A 71 18.46 9.72 0.48
N ASN A 72 18.11 8.83 1.40
CA ASN A 72 17.26 7.64 1.23
C ASN A 72 17.49 6.82 -0.07
N PRO A 73 18.10 5.63 0.02
CA PRO A 73 18.36 4.80 -1.15
C PRO A 73 17.03 4.39 -1.78
N TYR A 74 17.09 4.22 -3.08
CA TYR A 74 15.97 3.73 -3.85
C TYR A 74 16.38 2.43 -4.52
N LEU A 75 15.63 1.37 -4.27
CA LEU A 75 15.84 0.07 -4.90
C LEU A 75 14.75 -0.13 -5.95
N ALA A 76 15.15 -0.29 -7.20
CA ALA A 76 14.27 -0.76 -8.25
C ALA A 76 14.33 -2.29 -8.32
N MET A 77 13.19 -2.89 -8.60
CA MET A 77 13.08 -4.31 -8.90
C MET A 77 12.55 -4.47 -10.31
N TRP A 78 13.28 -5.24 -11.10
CA TRP A 78 12.97 -5.55 -12.49
C TRP A 78 12.69 -7.03 -12.62
N ALA A 79 11.67 -7.38 -13.40
CA ALA A 79 11.62 -8.69 -14.02
C ALA A 79 12.71 -8.76 -15.09
N ILE A 80 13.36 -9.90 -15.18
CA ILE A 80 14.45 -10.17 -16.15
C ILE A 80 14.24 -11.54 -16.80
N GLU A 81 14.92 -11.76 -17.92
CA GLU A 81 14.92 -13.06 -18.59
C GLU A 81 15.43 -14.19 -17.69
N ASN A 82 14.84 -15.38 -17.84
CA ASN A 82 15.07 -16.50 -16.93
C ASN A 82 16.41 -17.20 -17.10
N ASP A 83 17.04 -17.10 -18.26
CA ASP A 83 18.34 -17.68 -18.60
C ASP A 83 19.51 -16.71 -18.34
N TRP A 84 19.29 -15.73 -17.46
CA TRP A 84 20.25 -14.67 -17.19
C TRP A 84 21.69 -15.17 -16.97
N GLN A 85 22.60 -14.62 -17.79
CA GLN A 85 24.05 -14.56 -17.59
C GLN A 85 24.44 -13.11 -17.21
N ASP A 86 25.74 -12.81 -17.12
CA ASP A 86 26.23 -11.44 -16.93
C ASP A 86 25.52 -10.46 -17.88
N GLY A 87 24.77 -9.51 -17.32
CA GLY A 87 24.03 -8.50 -18.10
C GLY A 87 22.57 -8.81 -18.43
N ALA A 88 21.88 -9.65 -17.65
CA ALA A 88 20.46 -9.97 -17.77
C ALA A 88 19.57 -8.83 -18.32
N GLN A 89 18.82 -9.12 -19.39
CA GLN A 89 17.92 -8.14 -19.99
C GLN A 89 16.72 -7.86 -19.07
N LYS A 90 16.47 -6.58 -18.81
CA LYS A 90 15.27 -6.10 -18.10
C LYS A 90 14.06 -6.19 -19.02
N ILE A 91 13.01 -6.82 -18.52
CA ILE A 91 11.72 -6.97 -19.20
C ILE A 91 10.81 -5.81 -18.80
N GLU A 92 10.52 -5.71 -17.51
CA GLU A 92 9.64 -4.68 -16.95
C GLU A 92 10.04 -4.33 -15.52
N ARG A 93 9.72 -3.11 -15.09
CA ARG A 93 9.88 -2.70 -13.70
C ARG A 93 8.67 -3.19 -12.92
N VAL A 94 8.90 -4.04 -11.93
CA VAL A 94 7.82 -4.71 -11.20
C VAL A 94 7.61 -4.16 -9.79
N GLY A 95 8.53 -3.31 -9.32
CA GLY A 95 8.34 -2.59 -8.08
C GLY A 95 9.54 -1.76 -7.67
N GLU A 96 9.38 -1.12 -6.53
CA GLU A 96 10.36 -0.21 -5.97
C GLU A 96 10.24 -0.10 -4.45
N VAL A 97 11.36 0.21 -3.80
CA VAL A 97 11.41 0.41 -2.35
C VAL A 97 12.35 1.58 -2.03
N VAL A 98 11.82 2.59 -1.33
CA VAL A 98 12.64 3.63 -0.71
C VAL A 98 12.95 3.20 0.72
N LEU A 99 14.23 3.18 1.11
CA LEU A 99 14.61 2.79 2.47
C LEU A 99 14.76 4.00 3.36
N HIS A 100 14.43 3.83 4.64
CA HIS A 100 14.91 4.74 5.67
C HIS A 100 16.44 4.66 5.79
N PRO A 101 17.11 5.73 6.25
CA PRO A 101 18.50 5.63 6.64
C PRO A 101 18.68 4.63 7.78
N ASN A 102 19.83 3.96 7.84
CA ASN A 102 20.20 3.05 8.93
C ASN A 102 19.22 1.87 9.15
N VAL A 103 18.77 1.26 8.06
CA VAL A 103 17.95 0.03 8.09
C VAL A 103 18.83 -1.22 8.26
N ASP A 104 18.42 -2.14 9.11
CA ASP A 104 18.92 -3.52 9.20
C ASP A 104 17.74 -4.46 9.45
N ALA A 105 17.00 -4.77 8.38
CA ALA A 105 15.75 -5.52 8.46
C ALA A 105 15.39 -6.20 7.12
N PRO A 106 14.53 -7.24 7.14
CA PRO A 106 13.80 -7.67 5.95
C PRO A 106 12.92 -6.54 5.42
N ILE A 107 13.04 -6.25 4.13
CA ILE A 107 12.19 -5.27 3.43
C ILE A 107 11.30 -5.98 2.41
N PRO A 108 10.05 -5.50 2.22
CA PRO A 108 9.13 -6.08 1.25
C PRO A 108 9.34 -5.50 -0.15
N PHE A 109 9.31 -6.37 -1.14
CA PHE A 109 9.33 -6.05 -2.55
C PHE A 109 8.04 -6.62 -3.20
N PRO A 110 7.00 -5.79 -3.38
CA PRO A 110 5.76 -6.24 -4.00
C PRO A 110 5.98 -6.66 -5.46
N VAL A 111 5.49 -7.85 -5.84
CA VAL A 111 5.61 -8.42 -7.20
C VAL A 111 4.30 -9.03 -7.71
N SER A 112 3.17 -8.69 -7.06
CA SER A 112 1.87 -9.33 -7.26
C SER A 112 1.43 -9.41 -8.73
N GLY A 113 1.52 -8.30 -9.47
CA GLY A 113 1.10 -8.23 -10.87
C GLY A 113 1.92 -9.18 -11.76
N TYR A 114 3.25 -9.08 -11.66
CA TYR A 114 4.17 -9.93 -12.41
C TYR A 114 3.97 -11.40 -12.10
N VAL A 115 4.02 -11.78 -10.82
CA VAL A 115 3.89 -13.18 -10.40
C VAL A 115 2.57 -13.75 -10.89
N ARG A 116 1.45 -13.06 -10.70
CA ARG A 116 0.11 -13.50 -11.15
C ARG A 116 0.07 -13.77 -12.66
N ASN A 117 0.67 -12.92 -13.47
CA ASN A 117 0.66 -13.06 -14.93
C ASN A 117 1.60 -14.19 -15.41
N HIS A 118 2.64 -14.51 -14.64
CA HIS A 118 3.70 -15.44 -15.03
C HIS A 118 3.73 -16.74 -14.19
N LEU A 119 2.68 -17.05 -13.40
CA LEU A 119 2.58 -18.29 -12.61
C LEU A 119 2.78 -19.56 -13.45
N ARG A 120 2.39 -19.52 -14.73
CA ARG A 120 2.48 -20.65 -15.67
C ARG A 120 3.86 -20.84 -16.28
N GLU A 121 4.74 -19.86 -16.14
CA GLU A 121 6.04 -19.84 -16.82
C GLU A 121 7.09 -20.71 -16.15
N ARG A 122 6.73 -21.37 -15.03
CA ARG A 122 7.55 -22.27 -14.22
C ARG A 122 8.72 -21.58 -13.53
N LYS A 123 9.41 -20.65 -14.18
CA LYS A 123 10.50 -19.87 -13.60
C LYS A 123 10.23 -18.39 -13.76
N ILE A 124 10.61 -17.63 -12.76
CA ILE A 124 10.62 -16.17 -12.80
C ILE A 124 11.92 -15.67 -12.21
N SER A 125 12.45 -14.59 -12.78
CA SER A 125 13.72 -14.00 -12.37
C SER A 125 13.57 -12.51 -12.16
N PHE A 126 14.28 -12.00 -11.15
CA PHE A 126 14.25 -10.60 -10.76
C PHE A 126 15.66 -10.04 -10.59
N LEU A 127 15.82 -8.76 -10.91
CA LEU A 127 16.99 -7.95 -10.59
C LEU A 127 16.58 -6.85 -9.61
N ILE A 128 17.19 -6.83 -8.44
CA ILE A 128 17.18 -5.69 -7.52
C ILE A 128 18.42 -4.85 -7.81
N GLU A 129 18.23 -3.56 -8.06
CA GLU A 129 19.34 -2.63 -8.27
C GLU A 129 19.12 -1.29 -7.55
N PRO A 130 20.17 -0.70 -6.98
CA PRO A 130 20.11 0.67 -6.50
C PRO A 130 19.88 1.64 -7.67
N GLN A 131 19.00 2.60 -7.47
CA GLN A 131 18.66 3.69 -8.39
C GLN A 131 18.78 5.04 -7.67
N GLY A 132 18.89 6.10 -8.46
CA GLY A 132 19.02 7.47 -7.95
C GLY A 132 20.46 7.85 -7.55
N ALA A 133 20.63 9.06 -7.01
CA ALA A 133 21.92 9.53 -6.51
C ALA A 133 22.38 8.63 -5.35
N PRO A 134 23.70 8.39 -5.15
CA PRO A 134 24.18 7.54 -4.05
C PRO A 134 23.70 8.11 -2.71
N GLY A 135 22.64 7.50 -2.20
CA GLY A 135 21.92 7.94 -1.00
C GLY A 135 22.59 7.52 0.30
N PHE A 136 23.78 6.92 0.22
CA PHE A 136 24.57 6.54 1.39
C PHE A 136 26.06 6.74 1.16
N SER A 137 26.73 7.09 2.25
CA SER A 137 28.18 7.02 2.39
C SER A 137 28.72 5.58 2.53
N GLN A 138 27.85 4.57 2.67
CA GLN A 138 28.24 3.15 2.71
C GLN A 138 27.45 2.31 1.69
N ALA A 139 28.05 1.19 1.28
CA ALA A 139 27.43 0.26 0.35
C ALA A 139 26.23 -0.47 1.00
N LEU A 140 25.22 -0.77 0.19
CA LEU A 140 24.10 -1.61 0.58
C LEU A 140 24.56 -3.07 0.72
N GLU A 141 24.16 -3.72 1.82
CA GLU A 141 24.47 -5.12 2.09
C GLU A 141 23.19 -5.96 2.10
N PHE A 142 23.10 -6.93 1.20
CA PHE A 142 22.07 -7.97 1.23
C PHE A 142 22.58 -9.17 2.01
N SER A 143 21.77 -9.74 2.90
CA SER A 143 22.15 -10.89 3.73
C SER A 143 21.01 -11.90 3.90
N GLY A 144 21.35 -13.15 4.25
CA GLY A 144 20.38 -14.24 4.30
C GLY A 144 19.87 -14.68 2.93
N GLN A 145 18.78 -15.45 2.92
CA GLN A 145 18.09 -15.89 1.71
C GLN A 145 16.80 -15.07 1.54
N PRO A 146 16.51 -14.53 0.34
CA PRO A 146 15.22 -13.93 0.07
C PRO A 146 14.12 -15.01 0.09
N SER A 147 12.87 -14.61 0.27
CA SER A 147 11.72 -15.52 0.16
C SER A 147 10.58 -14.87 -0.61
N LEU A 148 9.96 -15.61 -1.53
CA LEU A 148 8.79 -15.17 -2.27
C LEU A 148 7.54 -15.74 -1.59
N ALA A 149 6.73 -14.87 -0.99
CA ALA A 149 5.43 -15.24 -0.47
C ALA A 149 4.35 -15.05 -1.55
N ILE A 150 3.51 -16.06 -1.79
CA ILE A 150 2.41 -16.05 -2.76
C ILE A 150 1.11 -16.41 -2.05
N VAL A 151 0.13 -15.51 -2.00
CA VAL A 151 -1.15 -15.76 -1.32
C VAL A 151 -2.02 -16.74 -2.10
N LYS A 152 -2.65 -17.68 -1.39
CA LYS A 152 -3.65 -18.60 -1.95
C LYS A 152 -5.02 -17.94 -2.07
N ALA A 153 -5.09 -16.91 -2.90
CA ALA A 153 -6.34 -16.27 -3.25
C ALA A 153 -6.43 -16.17 -4.78
N GLN A 154 -7.59 -16.56 -5.32
CA GLN A 154 -7.81 -16.66 -6.77
C GLN A 154 -8.47 -15.41 -7.36
N LYS A 155 -9.27 -14.70 -6.57
CA LYS A 155 -9.98 -13.47 -6.99
C LYS A 155 -10.17 -12.52 -5.81
N PRO A 156 -10.08 -11.19 -6.01
CA PRO A 156 -10.42 -10.23 -4.96
C PRO A 156 -11.80 -10.54 -4.37
N ARG A 157 -11.96 -10.29 -3.07
CA ARG A 157 -13.25 -10.51 -2.38
C ARG A 157 -14.23 -9.36 -2.60
N TYR A 158 -13.85 -8.36 -3.39
CA TYR A 158 -14.64 -7.19 -3.73
C TYR A 158 -14.74 -7.00 -5.25
N ASP A 159 -15.78 -6.31 -5.70
CA ASP A 159 -15.86 -5.79 -7.07
C ASP A 159 -15.21 -4.39 -7.11
N LEU A 160 -14.07 -4.31 -7.79
CA LEU A 160 -13.31 -3.07 -7.92
C LEU A 160 -14.12 -1.96 -8.62
N ARG A 161 -14.97 -2.29 -9.59
CA ARG A 161 -15.78 -1.30 -10.31
C ARG A 161 -16.86 -0.72 -9.42
N GLU A 162 -17.43 -1.52 -8.53
CA GLU A 162 -18.41 -1.02 -7.57
C GLU A 162 -17.76 -0.10 -6.52
N LEU A 163 -16.56 -0.45 -6.04
CA LEU A 163 -15.79 0.34 -5.07
C LEU A 163 -15.30 1.68 -5.63
N LEU A 164 -14.82 1.69 -6.87
CA LEU A 164 -14.31 2.90 -7.53
C LEU A 164 -15.42 3.77 -8.11
N ARG A 165 -16.68 3.35 -8.02
CA ARG A 165 -17.78 4.22 -8.43
C ARG A 165 -17.76 5.48 -7.56
N PRO A 166 -17.81 6.68 -8.17
CA PRO A 166 -17.80 7.92 -7.41
C PRO A 166 -18.94 7.97 -6.39
N VAL A 167 -18.63 8.31 -5.14
CA VAL A 167 -19.61 8.37 -4.03
C VAL A 167 -20.77 9.34 -4.29
N TRP A 168 -20.57 10.30 -5.19
CA TRP A 168 -21.59 11.26 -5.62
C TRP A 168 -22.45 10.80 -6.81
N LYS A 169 -22.25 9.58 -7.32
CA LYS A 169 -22.99 9.01 -8.45
C LYS A 169 -23.65 7.68 -8.09
N GLY A 170 -24.92 7.54 -8.46
CA GLY A 170 -25.68 6.32 -8.27
C GLY A 170 -26.40 6.26 -6.92
N SER A 171 -27.02 5.12 -6.66
CA SER A 171 -27.91 4.89 -5.52
C SER A 171 -27.43 3.74 -4.63
N ARG A 172 -26.16 3.35 -4.73
CA ARG A 172 -25.57 2.26 -3.95
C ARG A 172 -24.22 2.70 -3.41
N ILE A 173 -23.87 2.24 -2.22
CA ILE A 173 -22.52 2.31 -1.67
C ILE A 173 -22.07 0.87 -1.41
N ALA A 174 -20.88 0.53 -1.86
CA ALA A 174 -20.30 -0.80 -1.68
C ALA A 174 -19.22 -0.74 -0.60
N ASN A 175 -19.27 -1.70 0.33
CA ASN A 175 -18.29 -1.92 1.39
C ASN A 175 -17.88 -0.65 2.16
N GLU A 176 -18.85 0.21 2.51
CA GLU A 176 -18.57 1.32 3.41
C GLU A 176 -18.09 0.76 4.75
N THR A 177 -16.90 1.18 5.18
CA THR A 177 -16.30 0.65 6.40
C THR A 177 -16.88 1.32 7.64
N LEU A 178 -17.42 0.53 8.55
CA LEU A 178 -17.90 1.01 9.85
C LEU A 178 -17.03 0.49 10.98
N LEU A 179 -16.84 1.31 12.02
CA LEU A 179 -16.14 0.91 13.24
C LEU A 179 -17.08 1.04 14.45
N PRO A 180 -17.84 -0.01 14.78
CA PRO A 180 -18.78 0.01 15.89
C PRO A 180 -18.06 0.33 17.20
N THR A 181 -18.46 1.44 17.83
CA THR A 181 -17.85 1.93 19.07
C THR A 181 -18.89 2.03 20.17
N SER A 182 -18.58 1.45 21.33
CA SER A 182 -19.39 1.58 22.55
C SER A 182 -18.92 2.77 23.37
N TYR A 183 -19.84 3.68 23.63
CA TYR A 183 -19.62 4.87 24.46
C TYR A 183 -20.32 4.68 25.81
N ASP A 184 -19.59 4.85 26.91
CA ASP A 184 -20.13 4.80 28.29
C ASP A 184 -20.98 3.53 28.59
N GLY A 185 -20.54 2.38 28.06
CA GLY A 185 -21.25 1.10 28.25
C GLY A 185 -22.55 0.96 27.44
N LYS A 186 -22.91 1.96 26.62
CA LYS A 186 -24.05 1.87 25.69
C LYS A 186 -23.77 0.88 24.55
N PRO A 187 -24.81 0.35 23.88
CA PRO A 187 -24.64 -0.46 22.69
C PRO A 187 -23.66 0.19 21.70
N ALA A 188 -22.80 -0.63 21.10
CA ALA A 188 -21.83 -0.12 20.14
C ALA A 188 -22.54 0.26 18.85
N GLU A 189 -22.21 1.44 18.33
CA GLU A 189 -22.86 2.02 17.17
C GLU A 189 -21.84 2.52 16.15
N ALA A 190 -22.25 2.56 14.90
CA ALA A 190 -21.54 3.22 13.81
C ALA A 190 -22.53 3.78 12.81
N ASN A 191 -22.10 4.79 12.05
CA ASN A 191 -22.97 5.59 11.22
C ASN A 191 -22.58 5.47 9.75
N LEU A 192 -23.53 5.11 8.89
CA LEU A 192 -23.36 5.20 7.44
C LEU A 192 -23.37 6.66 6.97
N ALA A 193 -22.73 6.89 5.81
CA ALA A 193 -22.69 8.17 5.12
C ALA A 193 -24.07 8.62 4.64
N PHE A 194 -24.90 7.68 4.18
CA PHE A 194 -26.29 7.95 3.81
C PHE A 194 -27.26 7.11 4.64
N VAL A 195 -28.51 7.58 4.73
CA VAL A 195 -29.60 6.75 5.22
C VAL A 195 -29.91 5.68 4.17
N PRO A 196 -29.76 4.38 4.49
CA PRO A 196 -30.04 3.30 3.57
C PRO A 196 -31.54 3.20 3.28
N SER A 197 -31.91 2.99 2.01
CA SER A 197 -33.24 2.50 1.63
C SER A 197 -33.33 0.98 1.65
N ARG A 198 -32.18 0.29 1.56
CA ARG A 198 -32.05 -1.17 1.66
C ARG A 198 -30.63 -1.54 2.04
N ILE A 199 -30.46 -2.39 3.06
CA ILE A 199 -29.18 -3.04 3.35
C ILE A 199 -29.03 -4.24 2.42
N VAL A 200 -27.89 -4.35 1.74
CA VAL A 200 -27.57 -5.46 0.84
C VAL A 200 -26.73 -6.50 1.58
N SER A 201 -25.66 -6.07 2.28
CA SER A 201 -24.85 -6.93 3.14
C SER A 201 -24.21 -6.15 4.28
N VAL A 202 -23.97 -6.85 5.39
CA VAL A 202 -23.08 -6.43 6.48
C VAL A 202 -22.10 -7.56 6.72
N GLU A 203 -20.83 -7.31 6.48
CA GLU A 203 -19.77 -8.32 6.51
C GLU A 203 -18.62 -7.86 7.41
N ASN A 204 -17.75 -8.79 7.81
CA ASN A 204 -16.47 -8.40 8.40
C ASN A 204 -15.58 -7.72 7.34
N TYR A 205 -14.58 -6.97 7.77
CA TYR A 205 -13.66 -6.29 6.85
C TYR A 205 -13.03 -7.23 5.81
N ALA A 206 -12.75 -8.48 6.20
CA ALA A 206 -12.17 -9.49 5.32
C ALA A 206 -13.12 -9.98 4.21
N LEU A 207 -14.42 -9.69 4.27
CA LEU A 207 -15.45 -10.13 3.32
C LEU A 207 -15.53 -11.66 3.21
N ASP A 208 -15.42 -12.38 4.33
CA ASP A 208 -15.64 -13.84 4.40
C ASP A 208 -16.64 -14.27 5.47
N LYS A 209 -17.19 -13.32 6.22
CA LYS A 209 -18.25 -13.55 7.19
C LYS A 209 -19.34 -12.49 7.05
N THR A 210 -20.57 -12.95 6.80
CA THR A 210 -21.77 -12.12 6.78
C THR A 210 -22.49 -12.16 8.12
N TYR A 211 -23.11 -11.04 8.49
CA TYR A 211 -23.88 -10.87 9.72
C TYR A 211 -25.36 -10.64 9.42
N GLU A 212 -26.23 -11.02 10.35
CA GLU A 212 -27.68 -11.00 10.16
C GLU A 212 -28.36 -9.87 10.97
N GLU A 213 -29.21 -9.09 10.31
CA GLU A 213 -30.03 -8.06 10.98
C GLU A 213 -31.04 -8.71 11.94
N GLY A 214 -31.30 -8.05 13.07
CA GLY A 214 -32.11 -8.55 14.18
C GLY A 214 -31.36 -9.51 15.11
N LYS A 215 -30.34 -10.22 14.60
CA LYS A 215 -29.51 -11.15 15.37
C LYS A 215 -28.20 -10.53 15.83
N ASP A 216 -27.39 -10.00 14.91
CA ASP A 216 -26.07 -9.44 15.20
C ASP A 216 -26.10 -7.89 15.33
N PHE A 217 -27.00 -7.24 14.59
CA PHE A 217 -27.17 -5.78 14.58
C PHE A 217 -28.60 -5.38 14.23
N THR A 218 -28.94 -4.10 14.40
CA THR A 218 -30.14 -3.45 13.87
C THR A 218 -29.79 -2.10 13.25
N PHE A 219 -30.63 -1.59 12.36
CA PHE A 219 -30.53 -0.21 11.86
C PHE A 219 -31.62 0.71 12.40
N ASP A 220 -31.22 1.94 12.72
CA ASP A 220 -32.13 3.07 12.97
C ASP A 220 -31.67 4.29 12.16
N GLY A 221 -32.42 4.62 11.11
CA GLY A 221 -31.97 5.57 10.10
C GLY A 221 -30.66 5.10 9.45
N ARG A 222 -29.58 5.87 9.63
CA ARG A 222 -28.24 5.53 9.13
C ARG A 222 -27.36 4.81 10.15
N THR A 223 -27.85 4.64 11.38
CA THR A 223 -27.08 4.14 12.51
C THR A 223 -27.21 2.63 12.59
N LEU A 224 -26.09 1.93 12.47
CA LEU A 224 -25.98 0.51 12.82
C LEU A 224 -25.75 0.41 14.33
N ARG A 225 -26.55 -0.42 15.01
CA ARG A 225 -26.42 -0.73 16.43
C ARG A 225 -26.24 -2.23 16.63
N LEU A 226 -25.23 -2.62 17.40
CA LEU A 226 -25.00 -4.04 17.69
C LEU A 226 -25.95 -4.57 18.78
N THR A 227 -26.44 -5.79 18.63
CA THR A 227 -27.35 -6.45 19.58
C THR A 227 -26.61 -7.10 20.77
N PRO A 228 -27.31 -7.38 21.89
CA PRO A 228 -26.77 -8.21 22.98
C PRO A 228 -26.54 -9.67 22.54
N GLY A 229 -25.37 -10.26 22.84
CA GLY A 229 -25.04 -11.65 22.46
C GLY A 229 -24.33 -11.82 21.10
N ARG A 230 -23.98 -10.70 20.46
CA ARG A 230 -23.33 -10.59 19.14
C ARG A 230 -22.06 -11.41 18.92
N SER A 231 -21.82 -11.74 17.65
CA SER A 231 -20.52 -12.25 17.16
C SER A 231 -19.63 -11.17 16.51
N ILE A 232 -20.12 -9.93 16.40
CA ILE A 232 -19.40 -8.80 15.82
C ILE A 232 -18.42 -8.18 16.83
N PRO A 233 -17.14 -8.03 16.48
CA PRO A 233 -16.16 -7.33 17.31
C PRO A 233 -16.40 -5.81 17.30
N LEU A 234 -15.96 -5.12 18.37
CA LEU A 234 -16.15 -3.68 18.57
C LEU A 234 -14.95 -3.05 19.26
N PHE A 235 -14.94 -1.72 19.30
CA PHE A 235 -14.15 -0.96 20.25
C PHE A 235 -15.03 -0.36 21.34
N LYS A 236 -14.52 -0.30 22.56
CA LYS A 236 -14.99 0.65 23.57
C LYS A 236 -14.26 1.97 23.37
N TYR A 237 -14.89 3.06 23.75
CA TYR A 237 -14.28 4.39 23.67
C TYR A 237 -12.93 4.45 24.41
N GLU A 238 -12.85 3.86 25.60
CA GLU A 238 -11.63 3.75 26.43
C GLU A 238 -10.50 2.92 25.79
N GLU A 239 -10.82 2.09 24.78
CA GLU A 239 -9.80 1.36 24.02
C GLU A 239 -9.20 2.23 22.90
N LEU A 240 -9.89 3.30 22.48
CA LEU A 240 -9.47 4.19 21.40
C LEU A 240 -8.86 5.48 21.93
N TYR A 241 -9.37 6.02 23.04
CA TYR A 241 -8.95 7.29 23.63
C TYR A 241 -8.42 7.07 25.04
N HIS A 242 -7.25 7.64 25.30
CA HIS A 242 -6.44 7.37 26.49
C HIS A 242 -5.94 8.68 27.10
N ASP A 243 -5.91 8.74 28.42
CA ASP A 243 -5.19 9.80 29.15
C ASP A 243 -3.72 9.43 29.40
N ASN A 244 -3.36 8.15 29.18
CA ASN A 244 -2.03 7.62 29.46
C ASN A 244 -1.15 7.57 28.19
N PRO A 245 -0.03 8.32 28.13
CA PRO A 245 0.92 8.24 27.01
C PRO A 245 1.55 6.85 26.80
N ASP A 246 1.59 6.03 27.84
CA ASP A 246 2.23 4.71 27.83
C ASP A 246 1.26 3.56 27.55
N ALA A 247 0.00 3.88 27.23
CA ALA A 247 -1.03 2.90 26.93
C ALA A 247 -0.61 1.93 25.81
N LYS A 248 -1.18 0.71 25.86
CA LYS A 248 -0.93 -0.37 24.89
C LYS A 248 -2.27 -0.82 24.28
N PRO A 249 -2.35 -1.05 22.96
CA PRO A 249 -1.33 -0.79 21.93
C PRO A 249 -0.94 0.69 21.86
N GLY A 250 0.18 1.01 21.20
CA GLY A 250 0.78 2.34 21.23
C GLY A 250 -0.22 3.45 20.88
N VAL A 251 0.06 4.66 21.35
CA VAL A 251 -0.85 5.80 21.20
C VAL A 251 -0.15 7.00 20.58
N MET A 252 -0.93 7.86 19.93
CA MET A 252 -0.50 9.14 19.35
C MET A 252 -1.19 10.28 20.07
N ARG A 253 -0.47 11.37 20.33
CA ARG A 253 -1.04 12.56 20.97
C ARG A 253 -2.08 13.20 20.05
N THR A 254 -3.20 13.64 20.61
CA THR A 254 -4.23 14.40 19.88
C THR A 254 -3.93 15.90 19.92
N VAL A 255 -4.57 16.69 19.05
CA VAL A 255 -4.41 18.16 19.05
C VAL A 255 -5.09 18.82 20.26
N ASP A 256 -6.18 18.23 20.75
CA ASP A 256 -7.00 18.77 21.83
C ASP A 256 -6.60 18.24 23.22
N GLY A 257 -5.53 17.43 23.31
CA GLY A 257 -5.05 16.81 24.54
C GLY A 257 -5.52 15.36 24.72
N GLY A 258 -4.70 14.58 25.44
CA GLY A 258 -4.84 13.13 25.54
C GLY A 258 -4.20 12.39 24.37
N TYR A 259 -4.53 11.11 24.23
CA TYR A 259 -3.91 10.19 23.30
C TYR A 259 -4.93 9.30 22.61
N MET A 260 -4.69 8.96 21.35
CA MET A 260 -5.50 8.05 20.56
C MET A 260 -4.70 6.80 20.23
N THR A 261 -5.31 5.63 20.33
CA THR A 261 -4.68 4.37 19.90
C THR A 261 -4.26 4.42 18.45
N PHE A 262 -3.05 3.94 18.20
CA PHE A 262 -2.43 3.88 16.89
C PHE A 262 -1.81 2.50 16.66
N SER A 263 -2.09 1.94 15.49
CA SER A 263 -1.51 0.66 15.08
C SER A 263 -1.62 0.47 13.57
N GLU A 264 -0.52 0.06 12.95
CA GLU A 264 -0.51 -0.47 11.57
C GLU A 264 -0.74 -2.01 11.55
N SER A 265 -1.09 -2.60 12.70
CA SER A 265 -1.46 -4.02 12.79
C SER A 265 -2.92 -4.26 12.38
N ALA A 266 -3.37 -5.51 12.46
CA ALA A 266 -4.75 -5.87 12.10
C ALA A 266 -5.80 -5.31 13.06
N LEU A 267 -5.37 -4.69 14.17
CA LEU A 267 -6.21 -4.21 15.27
C LEU A 267 -7.48 -3.49 14.81
N PHE A 268 -7.36 -2.55 13.86
CA PHE A 268 -8.52 -1.79 13.36
C PHE A 268 -9.33 -2.60 12.35
N ASN A 269 -8.67 -3.24 11.37
CA ASN A 269 -9.36 -3.99 10.32
C ASN A 269 -10.20 -5.14 10.89
N ASP A 270 -9.68 -5.86 11.90
CA ASP A 270 -10.38 -6.98 12.53
C ASP A 270 -11.66 -6.55 13.28
N LYS A 271 -11.81 -5.25 13.57
CA LYS A 271 -12.96 -4.65 14.24
C LYS A 271 -13.82 -3.78 13.31
N GLN A 272 -13.46 -3.69 12.03
CA GLN A 272 -14.24 -3.00 11.02
C GLN A 272 -15.28 -3.94 10.39
N LEU A 273 -16.43 -3.38 10.10
CA LEU A 273 -17.45 -3.97 9.23
C LEU A 273 -17.33 -3.37 7.83
N ALA A 274 -17.78 -4.10 6.83
CA ALA A 274 -18.02 -3.60 5.48
C ALA A 274 -19.52 -3.69 5.19
N VAL A 275 -20.15 -2.55 4.86
CA VAL A 275 -21.59 -2.47 4.62
C VAL A 275 -21.87 -2.06 3.18
N THR A 276 -22.62 -2.88 2.47
CA THR A 276 -23.15 -2.56 1.14
C THR A 276 -24.63 -2.25 1.24
N TYR A 277 -25.07 -1.13 0.68
CA TYR A 277 -26.45 -0.67 0.81
C TYR A 277 -26.87 0.23 -0.34
N ASP A 278 -28.17 0.29 -0.57
CA ASP A 278 -28.79 1.24 -1.50
C ASP A 278 -29.28 2.49 -0.74
N HIS A 279 -29.23 3.66 -1.37
CA HIS A 279 -29.77 4.91 -0.84
C HIS A 279 -30.47 5.73 -1.94
N SER A 280 -31.42 6.56 -1.53
CA SER A 280 -32.10 7.54 -2.40
C SER A 280 -31.67 8.99 -2.12
N LYS A 281 -30.76 9.19 -1.16
CA LYS A 281 -30.33 10.52 -0.74
C LYS A 281 -29.30 11.10 -1.73
N PRO A 282 -29.43 12.38 -2.12
CA PRO A 282 -28.45 13.02 -2.99
C PRO A 282 -27.14 13.28 -2.23
N TRP A 283 -26.02 13.27 -2.96
CA TRP A 283 -24.74 13.75 -2.44
C TRP A 283 -24.79 15.26 -2.22
N LYS A 284 -24.34 15.70 -1.04
CA LYS A 284 -24.31 17.11 -0.64
C LYS A 284 -22.89 17.69 -0.57
N GLY A 285 -21.88 16.83 -0.72
CA GLY A 285 -20.48 17.26 -0.70
C GLY A 285 -20.03 17.84 -2.04
N PRO A 286 -18.75 18.23 -2.14
CA PRO A 286 -18.17 18.69 -3.39
C PRO A 286 -18.14 17.58 -4.44
N ILE A 287 -18.26 17.96 -5.71
CA ILE A 287 -18.06 17.08 -6.87
C ILE A 287 -16.81 17.56 -7.62
N PRO A 288 -15.70 16.80 -7.59
CA PRO A 288 -14.49 17.14 -8.32
C PRO A 288 -14.77 17.36 -9.81
N GLN A 289 -14.20 18.43 -10.37
CA GLN A 289 -14.26 18.71 -11.81
C GLN A 289 -12.93 18.34 -12.47
N PRO A 290 -12.95 17.79 -13.70
CA PRO A 290 -11.72 17.51 -14.43
C PRO A 290 -10.87 18.77 -14.63
N ALA A 291 -9.61 18.73 -14.19
CA ALA A 291 -8.67 19.84 -14.32
C ALA A 291 -8.01 19.91 -15.72
N LYS A 292 -8.78 19.70 -16.81
CA LYS A 292 -8.26 19.54 -18.19
C LYS A 292 -7.32 20.65 -18.64
N ARG A 293 -7.57 21.89 -18.21
CA ARG A 293 -6.70 23.03 -18.55
C ARG A 293 -5.35 23.00 -17.81
N LEU A 294 -5.34 22.51 -16.57
CA LEU A 294 -4.14 22.45 -15.73
C LEU A 294 -3.30 21.19 -16.00
N LEU A 295 -3.95 20.12 -16.46
CA LEU A 295 -3.35 18.80 -16.74
C LEU A 295 -3.40 18.45 -18.24
N SER A 296 -3.29 19.46 -19.09
CA SER A 296 -3.52 19.34 -20.53
C SER A 296 -2.63 18.29 -21.22
N LYS A 297 -1.37 18.15 -20.80
CA LYS A 297 -0.44 17.16 -21.35
C LYS A 297 -0.84 15.76 -20.92
N SER A 298 -1.15 15.55 -19.65
CA SER A 298 -1.56 14.25 -19.11
C SER A 298 -2.83 13.75 -19.80
N PHE A 299 -3.85 14.61 -19.92
CA PHE A 299 -5.07 14.26 -20.66
C PHE A 299 -4.76 13.93 -22.12
N ARG A 300 -3.93 14.73 -22.81
CA ARG A 300 -3.56 14.46 -24.21
C ARG A 300 -2.84 13.14 -24.39
N ILE A 301 -1.88 12.80 -23.51
CA ILE A 301 -1.15 11.51 -23.54
C ILE A 301 -2.16 10.37 -23.42
N MET A 302 -2.99 10.41 -22.37
CA MET A 302 -3.96 9.35 -22.11
C MET A 302 -5.05 9.24 -23.17
N GLU A 303 -5.60 10.36 -23.66
CA GLU A 303 -6.63 10.38 -24.72
C GLU A 303 -6.10 9.82 -26.07
N LYS A 304 -4.78 9.79 -26.27
CA LYS A 304 -4.12 9.14 -27.41
C LYS A 304 -3.74 7.67 -27.16
N GLY A 305 -3.88 7.17 -25.94
CA GLY A 305 -3.40 5.85 -25.53
C GLY A 305 -1.87 5.75 -25.45
N GLU A 306 -1.16 6.88 -25.40
CA GLU A 306 0.31 6.90 -25.23
C GLU A 306 0.66 6.60 -23.76
N PRO A 307 1.77 5.90 -23.44
CA PRO A 307 2.14 5.63 -22.05
C PRO A 307 2.35 6.92 -21.24
N LEU A 308 1.75 6.99 -20.05
CA LEU A 308 1.91 8.10 -19.11
C LEU A 308 2.80 7.68 -17.94
N LYS A 309 3.83 8.46 -17.62
CA LYS A 309 4.60 8.26 -16.38
C LYS A 309 3.99 9.01 -15.20
N LEU A 310 3.40 8.26 -14.27
CA LEU A 310 2.74 8.76 -13.06
C LEU A 310 3.60 8.51 -11.82
N VAL A 311 3.89 9.55 -11.05
CA VAL A 311 4.59 9.41 -9.76
C VAL A 311 3.71 9.90 -8.61
N VAL A 312 3.54 9.07 -7.58
CA VAL A 312 2.97 9.49 -6.28
C VAL A 312 4.11 9.67 -5.28
N PHE A 313 4.27 10.88 -4.75
CA PHE A 313 5.35 11.21 -3.83
C PHE A 313 4.84 11.96 -2.60
N GLY A 314 5.03 11.37 -1.43
CA GLY A 314 4.47 11.88 -0.20
C GLY A 314 4.90 11.12 1.05
N ASP A 315 4.05 11.22 2.07
CA ASP A 315 4.22 10.57 3.36
C ASP A 315 3.61 9.15 3.42
N SER A 316 3.33 8.64 4.64
CA SER A 316 2.75 7.32 4.88
C SER A 316 1.42 7.09 4.18
N ILE A 317 0.59 8.14 4.02
CA ILE A 317 -0.68 8.04 3.31
C ILE A 317 -0.41 7.77 1.84
N SER A 318 0.57 8.48 1.26
CA SER A 318 0.99 8.29 -0.13
C SER A 318 1.67 6.94 -0.35
N THR A 319 2.45 6.43 0.62
CA THR A 319 2.98 5.05 0.62
C THR A 319 1.86 4.01 0.58
N GLY A 320 0.65 4.34 1.05
CA GLY A 320 -0.47 3.42 1.16
C GLY A 320 -0.51 2.65 2.48
N ALA A 321 -0.02 3.26 3.57
CA ALA A 321 -0.13 2.71 4.92
C ALA A 321 -1.58 2.30 5.24
N SER A 322 -1.74 1.24 6.04
CA SER A 322 -3.03 0.61 6.36
C SER A 322 -3.86 0.04 5.18
N SER A 323 -3.35 0.05 3.94
CA SER A 323 -3.98 -0.77 2.88
C SER A 323 -3.79 -2.26 3.18
N SER A 324 -4.88 -3.01 3.17
CA SER A 324 -4.84 -4.44 3.56
C SER A 324 -4.01 -5.28 2.58
N GLY A 325 -3.94 -4.89 1.32
CA GLY A 325 -3.03 -5.48 0.33
C GLY A 325 -1.56 -5.27 0.67
N ALA A 326 -1.13 -4.10 1.16
CA ALA A 326 0.27 -3.88 1.53
C ALA A 326 0.74 -4.77 2.70
N THR A 327 -0.19 -5.24 3.53
CA THR A 327 0.10 -6.17 4.65
C THR A 327 -0.31 -7.61 4.37
N ILE A 328 -0.69 -7.94 3.14
CA ILE A 328 -1.09 -9.27 2.71
C ILE A 328 -2.28 -9.82 3.54
N ARG A 329 -3.28 -8.96 3.79
CA ARG A 329 -4.49 -9.30 4.54
C ARG A 329 -5.74 -9.18 3.67
N PRO A 330 -6.71 -10.09 3.81
CA PRO A 330 -8.02 -9.90 3.21
C PRO A 330 -8.63 -8.54 3.59
N PRO A 331 -9.36 -7.89 2.68
CA PRO A 331 -9.74 -8.39 1.36
C PRO A 331 -8.66 -8.11 0.28
N TYR A 332 -7.44 -7.77 0.68
CA TYR A 332 -6.29 -7.45 -0.17
C TYR A 332 -6.52 -6.18 -0.99
N MET A 333 -7.00 -5.13 -0.33
CA MET A 333 -7.22 -3.82 -0.96
C MET A 333 -5.89 -3.20 -1.36
N SER A 334 -5.74 -2.82 -2.64
CA SER A 334 -4.54 -2.14 -3.13
C SER A 334 -4.35 -0.77 -2.47
N ARG A 335 -3.14 -0.20 -2.60
CA ARG A 335 -2.90 1.18 -2.15
C ARG A 335 -3.72 2.11 -3.04
N TRP A 336 -4.14 3.26 -2.51
CA TRP A 336 -4.97 4.20 -3.29
C TRP A 336 -4.28 4.64 -4.59
N GLY A 337 -2.95 4.81 -4.60
CA GLY A 337 -2.21 5.18 -5.79
C GLY A 337 -2.22 4.10 -6.87
N ASP A 338 -2.21 2.81 -6.47
CA ASP A 338 -2.40 1.69 -7.41
C ASP A 338 -3.81 1.76 -8.04
N LEU A 339 -4.83 2.01 -7.22
CA LEU A 339 -6.22 2.13 -7.68
C LEU A 339 -6.41 3.29 -8.67
N VAL A 340 -5.69 4.39 -8.48
CA VAL A 340 -5.68 5.53 -9.42
C VAL A 340 -5.05 5.12 -10.74
N ALA A 341 -3.88 4.47 -10.73
CA ALA A 341 -3.22 4.01 -11.94
C ALA A 341 -4.09 3.00 -12.71
N ASP A 342 -4.66 2.01 -12.02
CA ASP A 342 -5.56 1.00 -12.58
C ASP A 342 -6.78 1.64 -13.26
N GLU A 343 -7.41 2.63 -12.61
CA GLU A 343 -8.59 3.29 -13.15
C GLU A 343 -8.26 4.20 -14.34
N LEU A 344 -7.10 4.87 -14.34
CA LEU A 344 -6.65 5.64 -15.49
C LEU A 344 -6.38 4.73 -16.70
N HIS A 345 -5.68 3.61 -16.50
CA HIS A 345 -5.47 2.61 -17.54
C HIS A 345 -6.80 2.10 -18.09
N ARG A 346 -7.71 1.69 -17.20
CA ARG A 346 -9.02 1.15 -17.59
C ARG A 346 -9.89 2.17 -18.33
N HIS A 347 -9.84 3.45 -17.95
CA HIS A 347 -10.68 4.49 -18.53
C HIS A 347 -10.20 4.95 -19.90
N TYR A 348 -8.87 5.12 -20.06
CA TYR A 348 -8.28 5.69 -21.27
C TYR A 348 -7.67 4.65 -22.22
N GLY A 349 -7.42 3.41 -21.76
CA GLY A 349 -6.66 2.41 -22.50
C GLY A 349 -5.16 2.72 -22.63
N SER A 350 -4.69 3.71 -21.86
CA SER A 350 -3.30 4.14 -21.80
C SER A 350 -2.50 3.23 -20.87
N GLU A 351 -1.28 2.87 -21.23
CA GLU A 351 -0.33 2.30 -20.26
C GLU A 351 0.03 3.36 -19.21
N ILE A 352 0.13 2.97 -17.94
CA ILE A 352 0.48 3.86 -16.83
C ILE A 352 1.76 3.32 -16.19
N ASP A 353 2.90 3.96 -16.48
CA ASP A 353 4.17 3.70 -15.79
C ASP A 353 4.11 4.37 -14.42
N TYR A 354 3.64 3.61 -13.43
CA TYR A 354 3.38 4.10 -12.09
C TYR A 354 4.56 3.88 -11.14
N LEU A 355 4.92 4.92 -10.42
CA LEU A 355 5.97 4.92 -9.40
C LEU A 355 5.50 5.51 -8.08
N ASN A 356 5.92 4.93 -6.97
CA ASN A 356 5.65 5.46 -5.65
C ASN A 356 6.89 5.46 -4.74
N PRO A 357 7.76 6.48 -4.85
CA PRO A 357 8.89 6.66 -3.95
C PRO A 357 8.50 7.39 -2.64
N SER A 358 7.26 7.26 -2.19
CA SER A 358 6.80 7.84 -0.91
C SER A 358 7.33 7.06 0.29
N LEU A 359 7.53 7.74 1.41
CA LEU A 359 8.06 7.11 2.61
C LEU A 359 7.32 7.56 3.88
N GLY A 360 6.96 6.59 4.72
CA GLY A 360 6.22 6.84 5.95
C GLY A 360 6.96 7.74 6.94
N GLY A 361 6.20 8.59 7.65
CA GLY A 361 6.74 9.51 8.65
C GLY A 361 7.51 10.72 8.09
N MET A 362 7.56 10.89 6.76
CA MET A 362 8.30 11.99 6.13
C MET A 362 7.45 13.27 6.02
N THR A 363 8.14 14.41 6.03
CA THR A 363 7.55 15.76 5.92
C THR A 363 7.84 16.36 4.54
N SER A 364 7.22 17.50 4.23
CA SER A 364 7.51 18.26 3.00
C SER A 364 8.99 18.71 2.89
N GLU A 365 9.66 18.95 4.02
CA GLU A 365 11.10 19.30 4.03
C GLU A 365 11.98 18.12 3.61
N TRP A 366 11.61 16.90 4.01
CA TRP A 366 12.26 15.70 3.49
C TRP A 366 12.02 15.57 1.99
N GLY A 367 10.77 15.71 1.54
CA GLY A 367 10.41 15.64 0.13
C GLY A 367 11.24 16.61 -0.71
N ARG A 368 11.35 17.86 -0.27
CA ARG A 368 12.17 18.90 -0.91
C ARG A 368 13.64 18.49 -1.07
N LYS A 369 14.23 17.81 -0.07
CA LYS A 369 15.64 17.39 -0.12
C LYS A 369 15.86 16.20 -1.04
N THR A 370 14.90 15.28 -1.15
CA THR A 370 15.07 13.99 -1.83
C THR A 370 14.47 13.95 -3.24
N VAL A 371 13.58 14.90 -3.58
CA VAL A 371 12.82 14.89 -4.85
C VAL A 371 13.70 14.73 -6.09
N ASP A 372 14.89 15.31 -6.11
CA ASP A 372 15.78 15.21 -7.27
C ASP A 372 16.33 13.80 -7.54
N GLY A 373 16.54 13.04 -6.46
CA GLY A 373 17.07 11.68 -6.48
C GLY A 373 16.00 10.59 -6.42
N LEU A 374 14.73 10.96 -6.20
CA LEU A 374 13.60 10.04 -6.12
C LEU A 374 12.55 10.23 -7.23
N VAL A 375 12.39 11.46 -7.73
CA VAL A 375 11.32 11.82 -8.67
C VAL A 375 11.86 12.48 -9.92
N SER A 376 12.68 13.55 -9.80
CA SER A 376 13.09 14.33 -10.97
C SER A 376 13.88 13.52 -11.99
N PHE A 377 14.67 12.53 -11.57
CA PHE A 377 15.48 11.70 -12.49
C PHE A 377 14.63 10.67 -13.27
N GLU A 378 13.44 10.33 -12.76
CA GLU A 378 12.53 9.35 -13.36
C GLU A 378 11.79 9.91 -14.59
N LYS A 379 11.87 11.22 -14.81
CA LYS A 379 11.21 11.94 -15.92
C LYS A 379 9.68 11.78 -15.95
N PRO A 380 8.99 12.15 -14.87
CA PRO A 380 7.53 12.03 -14.80
C PRO A 380 6.80 12.97 -15.75
N ASP A 381 5.64 12.54 -16.23
CA ASP A 381 4.66 13.39 -16.90
C ASP A 381 3.70 14.01 -15.89
N LEU A 382 3.23 13.21 -14.92
CA LEU A 382 2.29 13.62 -13.88
C LEU A 382 2.83 13.22 -12.50
N VAL A 383 2.86 14.18 -11.57
CA VAL A 383 3.27 13.96 -10.19
C VAL A 383 2.14 14.33 -9.23
N ILE A 384 1.78 13.39 -8.34
CA ILE A 384 0.88 13.65 -7.21
C ILE A 384 1.73 13.86 -5.97
N LEU A 385 1.69 15.07 -5.39
CA LEU A 385 2.39 15.40 -4.15
C LEU A 385 1.43 15.32 -2.97
N GLY A 386 1.73 14.45 -2.00
CA GLY A 386 0.88 14.22 -0.83
C GLY A 386 1.66 14.31 0.48
N PHE A 387 1.93 15.54 0.92
CA PHE A 387 2.59 15.88 2.18
C PHE A 387 1.71 16.83 3.01
N GLY A 388 2.01 16.95 4.30
CA GLY A 388 1.36 17.92 5.19
C GLY A 388 0.90 17.32 6.51
N MET A 389 0.49 16.04 6.52
CA MET A 389 0.01 15.38 7.75
C MET A 389 1.11 15.33 8.82
N ASN A 390 2.33 14.97 8.44
CA ASN A 390 3.47 14.92 9.36
C ASN A 390 4.05 16.30 9.65
N ASP A 391 3.88 17.27 8.74
CA ASP A 391 4.36 18.64 8.90
C ASP A 391 3.67 19.34 10.08
N VAL A 392 2.38 19.04 10.33
CA VAL A 392 1.61 19.58 11.47
C VAL A 392 2.20 19.19 12.83
N TRP A 393 2.83 18.02 12.92
CA TRP A 393 3.44 17.53 14.15
C TRP A 393 4.92 17.92 14.30
N GLY A 394 5.52 18.46 13.23
CA GLY A 394 6.89 18.98 13.21
C GLY A 394 6.94 20.51 13.31
N PRO A 395 8.16 21.11 13.39
CA PRO A 395 8.33 22.55 13.38
C PRO A 395 8.21 23.11 11.95
N CYS A 396 7.07 22.92 11.28
CA CYS A 396 6.81 23.43 9.94
C CYS A 396 5.70 24.49 9.97
N SER A 397 6.02 25.73 9.57
CA SER A 397 4.99 26.75 9.37
C SER A 397 4.24 26.52 8.05
N THR A 398 3.10 27.20 7.89
CA THR A 398 2.34 27.18 6.62
C THR A 398 3.19 27.73 5.47
N GLU A 399 3.95 28.80 5.71
CA GLU A 399 4.85 29.41 4.71
C GLU A 399 5.96 28.44 4.32
N GLN A 400 6.53 27.72 5.28
CA GLN A 400 7.57 26.72 5.01
C GLN A 400 6.99 25.55 4.19
N PHE A 401 5.80 25.07 4.51
CA PHE A 401 5.12 24.02 3.74
C PHE A 401 4.86 24.44 2.28
N ILE A 402 4.35 25.66 2.09
CA ILE A 402 4.14 26.23 0.75
C ILE A 402 5.46 26.35 0.00
N SER A 403 6.51 26.85 0.67
CA SER A 403 7.85 26.99 0.10
C SER A 403 8.43 25.64 -0.34
N ASN A 404 8.32 24.62 0.51
CA ASN A 404 8.77 23.27 0.22
C ASN A 404 8.05 22.66 -0.98
N THR A 405 6.72 22.80 -1.03
CA THR A 405 5.91 22.28 -2.14
C THR A 405 6.28 22.93 -3.46
N LYS A 406 6.40 24.27 -3.48
CA LYS A 406 6.86 25.01 -4.68
C LYS A 406 8.25 24.59 -5.11
N ALA A 407 9.19 24.47 -4.16
CA ALA A 407 10.56 24.06 -4.45
C ALA A 407 10.61 22.65 -5.07
N MET A 408 9.81 21.70 -4.58
CA MET A 408 9.72 20.36 -5.20
C MET A 408 9.25 20.44 -6.65
N MET A 409 8.17 21.18 -6.93
CA MET A 409 7.66 21.36 -8.29
C MET A 409 8.69 22.01 -9.21
N GLU A 410 9.41 23.02 -8.73
CA GLU A 410 10.49 23.68 -9.48
C GLU A 410 11.65 22.74 -9.78
N LEU A 411 12.12 21.96 -8.80
CA LEU A 411 13.20 20.98 -8.98
C LEU A 411 12.84 19.91 -10.01
N ILE A 412 11.61 19.39 -9.95
CA ILE A 412 11.11 18.44 -10.94
C ILE A 412 11.10 19.08 -12.34
N ARG A 413 10.58 20.31 -12.45
CA ARG A 413 10.50 21.02 -13.74
C ARG A 413 11.85 21.41 -14.33
N ARG A 414 12.89 21.60 -13.52
CA ARG A 414 14.24 21.86 -14.04
C ARG A 414 14.76 20.73 -14.92
N LYS A 415 14.42 19.48 -14.60
CA LYS A 415 14.78 18.30 -15.41
C LYS A 415 13.67 17.88 -16.37
N ASN A 416 12.41 18.18 -16.02
CA ASN A 416 11.21 17.77 -16.75
C ASN A 416 10.27 18.97 -16.96
N PRO A 417 10.56 19.87 -17.91
CA PRO A 417 9.87 21.16 -18.03
C PRO A 417 8.35 21.08 -18.14
N ASP A 418 7.86 20.01 -18.76
CA ASP A 418 6.43 19.78 -19.00
C ASP A 418 5.76 18.87 -17.93
N ALA A 419 6.40 18.64 -16.79
CA ALA A 419 5.76 17.88 -15.71
C ALA A 419 4.55 18.64 -15.15
N GLU A 420 3.45 17.90 -14.99
CA GLU A 420 2.18 18.37 -14.42
C GLU A 420 2.00 17.84 -13.00
N PHE A 421 1.17 18.54 -12.20
CA PHE A 421 1.09 18.29 -10.76
C PHE A 421 -0.35 18.25 -10.26
N ILE A 422 -0.60 17.31 -9.35
CA ILE A 422 -1.76 17.29 -8.46
C ILE A 422 -1.22 17.41 -7.02
N LEU A 423 -1.83 18.28 -6.22
CA LEU A 423 -1.51 18.44 -4.80
C LEU A 423 -2.66 17.86 -3.98
N LEU A 424 -2.35 17.05 -2.97
CA LEU A 424 -3.32 16.47 -2.04
C LEU A 424 -3.39 17.26 -0.72
#